data_AF-A0A7W8E243-F1
#
_entry.id   AF-A0A7W8E243-F1
#
_cell.length_a   1.000
_cell.length_b   1.000
_cell.length_c   1.000
_cell.angle_alpha   90.00
_cell.angle_beta   90.00
_cell.angle_gamma   90.00
#
_symmetry.space_group_name_H-M   'P 1'
#
loop_
_entity.id
_entity.type
_entity.pdbx_description
1 polymer ?
#
loop_
_entity_poly.entity_id
_entity_poly.type
_entity_poly.pdbx_seq_one_letter_code
_entity_poly.pdbx_strand_id
1 'polypeptide(L)'
;MELTKIRSLSDEELKTEQAKAGEQIFRIRFQKSLGNQEGIKKLRVLKTDIARIKTIARERTLSAEREANPVVKNVAPAKSTRTARKNAKKG
;
A
#
# COMPACT_ATOMS: atom_id res chain seq x y z
N MET A 1 -3.82 -1.10 -14.95
CA MET A 1 -2.38 -0.91 -15.24
C MET A 1 -1.57 -2.10 -14.75
N GLU A 2 -0.46 -2.40 -15.42
CA GLU A 2 0.55 -3.37 -14.97
C GLU A 2 1.42 -2.79 -13.85
N LEU A 3 1.73 -3.58 -12.83
CA LEU A 3 2.53 -3.15 -11.67
C LEU A 3 3.96 -2.73 -12.04
N THR A 4 4.56 -3.39 -13.02
CA THR A 4 5.91 -3.07 -13.52
C THR A 4 5.99 -1.67 -14.08
N LYS A 5 4.97 -1.27 -14.86
CA LYS A 5 4.86 0.09 -15.42
C LYS A 5 4.74 1.14 -14.31
N ILE A 6 3.96 0.87 -13.26
CA ILE A 6 3.81 1.80 -12.14
C ILE A 6 5.15 1.98 -11.40
N ARG A 7 5.94 0.90 -11.25
CA ARG A 7 7.26 0.97 -10.60
C ARG A 7 8.30 1.74 -11.41
N SER A 8 8.21 1.74 -12.74
CA SER A 8 9.13 2.48 -13.60
C SER A 8 8.85 3.97 -13.68
N LEU A 9 7.66 4.43 -13.29
CA LEU A 9 7.31 5.86 -13.32
C LEU A 9 8.01 6.64 -12.20
N SER A 10 8.31 7.91 -12.49
CA SER A 10 8.82 8.86 -11.49
C SER A 10 7.73 9.26 -10.47
N ASP A 11 8.11 9.85 -9.35
CA ASP A 11 7.12 10.27 -8.33
C ASP A 11 6.14 11.34 -8.85
N GLU A 12 6.57 12.19 -9.77
CA GLU A 12 5.71 13.21 -10.41
C GLU A 12 4.76 12.59 -11.43
N GLU A 13 5.25 11.61 -12.20
CA GLU A 13 4.43 10.83 -13.13
C GLU A 13 3.38 10.00 -12.37
N LEU A 14 3.73 9.42 -11.22
CA LEU A 14 2.77 8.72 -10.38
C LEU A 14 1.64 9.65 -9.88
N LYS A 15 1.97 10.88 -9.49
CA LYS A 15 0.97 11.87 -9.06
C LYS A 15 0.06 12.31 -10.20
N THR A 16 0.64 12.58 -11.38
CA THR A 16 -0.16 12.97 -12.56
C THR A 16 -1.08 11.84 -13.02
N GLU A 17 -0.60 10.60 -13.01
CA GLU A 17 -1.42 9.45 -13.38
C GLU A 17 -2.52 9.15 -12.36
N GLN A 18 -2.23 9.35 -11.07
CA GLN A 18 -3.25 9.32 -10.02
C GLN A 18 -4.34 10.39 -10.26
N ALA A 19 -3.96 11.61 -10.63
CA ALA A 19 -4.91 12.69 -10.90
C ALA A 19 -5.81 12.37 -12.10
N LYS A 20 -5.23 11.90 -13.21
CA LYS A 20 -5.97 11.46 -14.41
C LYS A 20 -6.96 10.33 -14.08
N ALA A 21 -6.53 9.32 -13.34
CA ALA A 21 -7.40 8.23 -12.91
C ALA A 21 -8.55 8.74 -12.02
N GLY A 22 -8.28 9.72 -11.14
CA GLY A 22 -9.29 10.37 -10.32
C GLY A 22 -10.35 11.12 -11.14
N GLU A 23 -9.92 11.85 -12.17
CA GLU A 23 -10.83 12.55 -13.08
C GLU A 23 -11.71 11.58 -13.87
N GLN A 24 -11.14 10.46 -14.36
CA GLN A 24 -11.93 9.43 -15.04
C GLN A 24 -12.98 8.80 -14.13
N ILE A 25 -12.65 8.58 -12.84
CA ILE A 25 -13.61 8.11 -11.85
C ILE A 25 -14.74 9.13 -11.66
N PHE A 26 -14.42 10.43 -11.59
CA PHE A 26 -15.42 11.49 -11.50
C PHE A 26 -16.35 11.49 -12.70
N ARG A 27 -15.82 11.42 -13.92
CA ARG A 27 -16.61 11.34 -15.16
C ARG A 27 -17.53 10.12 -15.18
N ILE A 28 -17.04 8.94 -14.79
CA ILE A 28 -17.87 7.71 -14.72
C ILE A 28 -18.97 7.85 -13.65
N ARG A 29 -18.66 8.46 -12.50
CA ARG A 29 -19.67 8.73 -11.46
C ARG A 29 -20.74 9.71 -11.95
N PHE A 30 -20.34 10.72 -12.70
CA PHE A 30 -21.24 11.70 -13.30
C PHE A 30 -22.15 11.05 -14.37
N GLN A 31 -21.59 10.22 -15.25
CA GLN A 31 -22.36 9.42 -16.20
C GLN A 31 -23.36 8.50 -15.49
N LYS A 32 -22.94 7.87 -14.39
CA LYS A 32 -23.81 7.05 -13.55
C LYS A 32 -24.96 7.86 -12.95
N SER A 33 -24.73 9.10 -12.50
CA SER A 33 -25.81 9.95 -12.00
C SER A 33 -26.81 10.36 -13.08
N LEU A 34 -26.38 10.40 -14.35
CA LEU A 34 -27.25 10.64 -15.51
C LEU A 34 -28.02 9.38 -15.94
N GLY A 35 -27.88 8.26 -15.23
CA GLY A 35 -28.55 6.99 -15.54
C GLY A 35 -27.78 6.08 -16.50
N ASN A 36 -26.63 6.52 -17.05
CA ASN A 36 -25.79 5.67 -17.88
C ASN A 36 -24.86 4.80 -17.00
N GLN A 37 -25.00 3.47 -17.11
CA GLN A 37 -24.21 2.50 -16.35
C GLN A 37 -22.99 1.96 -17.12
N GLU A 38 -22.70 2.49 -18.29
CA GLU A 38 -21.50 2.14 -19.04
C GLU A 38 -20.23 2.46 -18.23
N GLY A 39 -19.27 1.54 -18.25
CA GLY A 39 -17.98 1.76 -17.60
C GLY A 39 -17.91 1.50 -16.09
N ILE A 40 -18.94 0.94 -15.44
CA ILE A 40 -18.84 0.49 -14.03
C ILE A 40 -17.68 -0.51 -13.84
N LYS A 41 -17.41 -1.38 -14.82
CA LYS A 41 -16.23 -2.27 -14.79
C LYS A 41 -14.92 -1.46 -14.79
N LYS A 42 -14.85 -0.37 -15.58
CA LYS A 42 -13.69 0.55 -15.62
C LYS A 42 -13.49 1.26 -14.29
N LEU A 43 -14.57 1.65 -13.60
CA LEU A 43 -14.49 2.24 -12.26
C LEU A 43 -13.72 1.35 -11.27
N ARG A 44 -13.97 0.02 -11.29
CA ARG A 44 -13.25 -0.91 -10.40
C ARG A 44 -11.77 -0.99 -10.74
N VAL A 45 -11.44 -1.04 -12.02
CA VAL A 45 -10.04 -1.08 -12.50
C VAL A 45 -9.29 0.19 -12.10
N LEU A 46 -9.88 1.37 -12.33
CA LEU A 46 -9.29 2.67 -11.99
C LEU A 46 -9.03 2.82 -10.50
N LYS A 47 -9.95 2.34 -9.64
CA LYS A 47 -9.74 2.33 -8.18
C LYS A 47 -8.55 1.47 -7.79
N THR A 48 -8.42 0.28 -8.38
CA THR A 48 -7.29 -0.62 -8.12
C THR A 48 -5.97 0.00 -8.60
N ASP A 49 -5.97 0.69 -9.74
CA ASP A 49 -4.78 1.36 -10.25
C ASP A 49 -4.34 2.51 -9.33
N ILE A 50 -5.27 3.33 -8.82
CA ILE A 50 -4.96 4.35 -7.81
C ILE A 50 -4.40 3.72 -6.53
N ALA A 51 -4.98 2.60 -6.07
CA ALA A 51 -4.49 1.91 -4.89
C ALA A 51 -3.04 1.43 -5.07
N ARG A 52 -2.72 0.84 -6.23
CA ARG A 52 -1.35 0.39 -6.57
C ARG A 52 -0.35 1.53 -6.64
N ILE A 53 -0.73 2.66 -7.22
CA ILE A 53 0.11 3.87 -7.26
C ILE A 53 0.43 4.33 -5.84
N LYS A 54 -0.60 4.43 -4.97
CA LYS A 54 -0.43 4.86 -3.58
C LYS A 54 0.42 3.90 -2.76
N THR A 55 0.28 2.59 -2.97
CA THR A 55 1.11 1.60 -2.26
C THR A 55 2.58 1.72 -2.65
N ILE A 56 2.89 1.87 -3.94
CA ILE A 56 4.28 2.03 -4.40
C ILE A 56 4.89 3.35 -3.88
N ALA A 57 4.14 4.45 -3.92
CA ALA A 57 4.59 5.71 -3.33
C ALA A 57 4.86 5.57 -1.81
N ARG A 58 4.02 4.80 -1.09
CA ARG A 58 4.22 4.52 0.33
C ARG A 58 5.42 3.60 0.58
N GLU A 59 5.64 2.58 -0.26
CA GLU A 59 6.81 1.71 -0.19
C GLU A 59 8.12 2.50 -0.38
N ARG A 60 8.15 3.47 -1.32
CA ARG A 60 9.29 4.36 -1.53
C ARG A 60 9.58 5.22 -0.30
N THR A 61 8.55 5.85 0.26
CA THR A 61 8.71 6.68 1.47
C THR A 61 9.13 5.86 2.69
N LEU A 62 8.55 4.67 2.91
CA LEU A 62 8.95 3.77 3.99
C LEU A 62 10.38 3.26 3.83
N SER A 63 10.85 3.03 2.60
CA SER A 63 12.24 2.63 2.34
C SER A 63 13.19 3.77 2.71
N ALA A 64 12.89 5.00 2.29
CA ALA A 64 13.66 6.19 2.68
C ALA A 64 13.63 6.44 4.20
N GLU A 65 12.48 6.29 4.86
CA GLU A 65 12.35 6.41 6.31
C GLU A 65 13.18 5.33 7.04
N ARG A 66 13.22 4.09 6.53
CA ARG A 66 14.03 2.99 7.07
C ARG A 66 15.53 3.23 6.93
N GLU A 67 15.95 3.83 5.82
CA GLU A 67 17.36 4.23 5.61
C GLU A 67 17.74 5.40 6.54
N ALA A 68 16.85 6.37 6.71
CA ALA A 68 17.08 7.55 7.55
C ALA A 68 17.01 7.26 9.06
N ASN A 69 16.20 6.29 9.48
CA ASN A 69 16.05 5.91 10.88
C ASN A 69 16.11 4.37 10.98
N PRO A 70 17.30 3.78 11.16
CA PRO A 70 17.44 2.35 11.38
C PRO A 70 16.91 2.04 12.79
N VAL A 71 15.58 1.97 12.92
CA VAL A 71 14.94 1.48 14.14
C VAL A 71 15.41 0.05 14.32
N VAL A 72 16.36 -0.05 15.25
CA VAL A 72 16.79 -1.20 16.04
C VAL A 72 15.99 -2.43 15.66
N LYS A 73 16.64 -3.40 15.03
CA LYS A 73 16.18 -4.79 15.00
C LYS A 73 15.81 -5.13 16.44
N ASN A 74 14.53 -5.05 16.79
CA ASN A 74 14.03 -5.53 18.06
C ASN A 74 14.21 -7.05 17.99
N VAL A 75 15.40 -7.49 18.39
CA VAL A 75 15.69 -8.87 18.74
C VAL A 75 14.62 -9.21 19.75
N ALA A 76 13.71 -10.11 19.36
CA ALA A 76 12.63 -10.58 20.22
C ALA A 76 13.20 -10.86 21.62
N PRO A 77 12.61 -10.32 22.70
CA PRO A 77 13.14 -10.55 24.04
C PRO A 77 13.21 -12.06 24.28
N ALA A 78 14.37 -12.49 24.80
CA ALA A 78 14.70 -13.89 25.01
C ALA A 78 13.56 -14.65 25.69
N LYS A 79 13.30 -15.87 25.21
CA LYS A 79 12.24 -16.79 25.64
C LYS A 79 12.06 -16.76 27.17
N SER A 80 10.81 -16.55 27.60
CA SER A 80 10.33 -16.53 28.98
C SER A 80 11.00 -17.61 29.87
N THR A 81 11.59 -17.18 30.99
CA THR A 81 12.21 -18.03 32.03
C THR A 81 11.21 -18.86 32.84
N ARG A 82 9.94 -18.95 32.42
CA ARG A 82 8.88 -19.68 33.15
C ARG A 82 9.13 -21.18 33.23
N THR A 83 9.89 -21.75 32.30
CA THR A 83 10.20 -23.19 32.30
C THR A 83 11.33 -23.55 33.28
N ALA A 84 12.25 -22.63 33.58
CA ALA A 84 13.36 -22.88 34.50
C ALA A 84 12.91 -23.01 35.97
N ARG A 85 11.86 -22.28 36.37
CA ARG A 85 11.30 -22.35 37.75
C ARG A 85 10.57 -23.66 38.06
N LYS A 86 10.07 -24.40 37.06
CA LYS A 86 9.31 -25.63 37.28
C LYS A 86 10.21 -26.85 37.52
N ASN A 87 11.43 -26.84 36.98
CA ASN A 87 12.39 -27.94 37.15
C ASN A 87 13.16 -27.86 38.49
N ALA A 88 13.26 -26.68 39.11
CA ALA A 88 13.93 -26.49 40.40
C ALA A 88 13.10 -26.89 41.63
N LYS A 89 11.81 -27.25 41.47
CA LYS A 89 10.90 -27.62 42.58
C LYS A 89 10.57 -29.13 42.61
N LYS A 90 11.30 -29.94 41.84
CA LYS A 90 11.04 -31.39 41.69
C LYS A 90 12.24 -32.29 42.04
N GLY A 91 13.26 -31.74 42.68
CA GLY A 91 14.42 -32.47 43.21
C GLY A 91 14.49 -32.35 44.72
#